data_AF-E5XRQ3-F1
#
_entry.id   AF-E5XRQ3-F1
#
_cell.length_a   1.000
_cell.length_b   1.000
_cell.length_c   1.000
_cell.angle_alpha   90.00
_cell.angle_beta   90.00
_cell.angle_gamma   90.00
#
_symmetry.space_group_name_H-M   'P 1'
#
loop_
_entity.id
_entity.type
_entity.pdbx_description
1 polymer ?
#
loop_
_entity_poly.entity_id
_entity_poly.type
_entity_poly.pdbx_seq_one_letter_code
_entity_poly.pdbx_strand_id
1 'polypeptide(L)'
;MVFAPQRDEADASAALVLLQDELRRLRLEAGQPSLRAIAKDVGWSHATIARAFTGANAPKWDLVEALAAHLDGNPDHIRTLWIASMGAKPRPEPAPHSSSPARAPFPVIGAIAAICALLIVIVLRDLAPEAVLRNERITGVAQLLFVATAALLWWRVALRQRRRENLAVALCLSGWLVAAAWQVIAAAPWKLPPTLPPVIDIVVTFLPSTCFVVLTTASLPRRQRKATLLVLAVTAPICFALFLLSLRHAELSAGVTFGYAALSTLYAASFLLSVRIALLKKNWTWTLLLAGVIVVVVTDLMMVYFVATRPNQTIPIGAVIGLLVCPLVMSVAARCAALEATTEADTPAAAAGPGQSR
;
A
#
# COMPACT_ATOMS: atom_id res chain seq x y z
N MET A 1 54.74 -28.81 -6.31
CA MET A 1 53.38 -29.11 -6.80
C MET A 1 52.55 -29.56 -5.61
N VAL A 2 51.70 -28.69 -5.06
CA VAL A 2 50.75 -29.00 -3.98
C VAL A 2 49.39 -28.47 -4.45
N PHE A 3 48.60 -29.33 -5.06
CA PHE A 3 47.19 -29.11 -5.45
C PHE A 3 46.37 -30.23 -4.77
N ALA A 4 46.23 -30.14 -3.45
CA ALA A 4 45.35 -30.99 -2.65
C ALA A 4 44.18 -30.27 -1.90
N PRO A 5 44.08 -28.92 -1.80
CA PRO A 5 43.09 -28.31 -0.90
C PRO A 5 41.63 -28.43 -1.37
N GLN A 6 41.40 -28.59 -2.68
CA GLN A 6 40.05 -28.53 -3.24
C GLN A 6 39.23 -29.81 -2.97
N ARG A 7 39.90 -30.95 -2.72
CA ARG A 7 39.23 -32.22 -2.42
C ARG A 7 38.74 -32.26 -0.98
N ASP A 8 39.57 -31.83 -0.04
CA ASP A 8 39.24 -31.75 1.39
C ASP A 8 38.07 -30.78 1.64
N GLU A 9 38.00 -29.66 0.89
CA GLU A 9 36.88 -28.71 0.98
C GLU A 9 35.54 -29.30 0.50
N ALA A 10 35.56 -30.09 -0.59
CA ALA A 10 34.37 -30.74 -1.12
C ALA A 10 33.86 -31.81 -0.15
N ASP A 11 34.77 -32.60 0.42
CA ASP A 11 34.47 -33.65 1.38
C ASP A 11 33.89 -33.06 2.68
N ALA A 12 34.44 -31.94 3.17
CA ALA A 12 33.89 -31.24 4.34
C ALA A 12 32.50 -30.65 4.07
N SER A 13 32.27 -30.11 2.87
CA SER A 13 30.96 -29.59 2.47
C SER A 13 29.91 -30.70 2.38
N ALA A 14 30.29 -31.88 1.88
CA ALA A 14 29.43 -33.06 1.86
C ALA A 14 29.11 -33.57 3.29
N ALA A 15 30.11 -33.60 4.17
CA ALA A 15 29.93 -33.97 5.58
C ALA A 15 28.98 -33.01 6.32
N LEU A 16 29.01 -31.72 6.00
CA LEU A 16 28.05 -30.75 6.56
C LEU A 16 26.61 -31.07 6.15
N VAL A 17 26.38 -31.46 4.89
CA VAL A 17 25.05 -31.86 4.41
C VAL A 17 24.57 -33.11 5.15
N LEU A 18 25.44 -34.10 5.31
CA LEU A 18 25.12 -35.32 6.07
C LEU A 18 24.80 -35.02 7.54
N LEU A 19 25.55 -34.14 8.20
CA LEU A 19 25.25 -33.68 9.55
C LEU A 19 23.86 -33.04 9.63
N GLN A 20 23.51 -32.18 8.68
CA GLN A 20 22.21 -31.50 8.66
C GLN A 20 21.06 -32.47 8.40
N ASP A 21 21.24 -33.42 7.49
CA ASP A 21 20.25 -34.45 7.19
C ASP A 21 20.04 -35.37 8.38
N GLU A 22 21.11 -35.72 9.09
CA GLU A 22 21.03 -36.52 10.31
C GLU A 22 20.28 -35.79 11.43
N LEU A 23 20.56 -34.51 11.65
CA LEU A 23 19.79 -33.69 12.59
C LEU A 23 18.30 -33.60 12.19
N ARG A 24 18.00 -33.46 10.89
CA ARG A 24 16.61 -33.45 10.39
C ARG A 24 15.93 -34.79 10.60
N ARG A 25 16.63 -35.91 10.37
CA ARG A 25 16.14 -37.28 10.62
C ARG A 25 15.78 -37.45 12.10
N LEU A 26 16.68 -37.11 13.01
CA LEU A 26 16.41 -37.17 14.46
C LEU A 26 15.23 -36.30 14.86
N ARG A 27 15.10 -35.11 14.28
CA ARG A 27 13.94 -34.24 14.52
C ARG A 27 12.64 -34.90 14.05
N LEU A 28 12.64 -35.61 12.92
CA LEU A 28 11.46 -36.34 12.45
C LEU A 28 11.12 -37.50 13.38
N GLU A 29 12.11 -38.26 13.84
CA GLU A 29 11.94 -39.39 14.77
C GLU A 29 11.42 -38.94 16.14
N ALA A 30 11.84 -37.76 16.62
CA ALA A 30 11.34 -37.13 17.84
C ALA A 30 9.91 -36.53 17.70
N GLY A 31 9.19 -36.80 16.60
CA GLY A 31 7.83 -36.29 16.38
C GLY A 31 7.77 -34.86 15.84
N GLN A 32 8.83 -34.40 15.19
CA GLN A 32 8.94 -33.10 14.54
C GLN A 32 8.68 -31.88 15.45
N PRO A 33 9.34 -31.80 16.63
CA PRO A 33 9.15 -30.69 17.55
C PRO A 33 9.43 -29.34 16.87
N SER A 34 8.69 -28.31 17.27
CA SER A 34 8.90 -26.97 16.73
C SER A 34 10.29 -26.45 17.15
N LEU A 35 10.97 -25.72 16.28
CA LEU A 35 12.26 -25.11 16.62
C LEU A 35 12.19 -24.19 17.85
N ARG A 36 10.99 -23.66 18.18
CA ARG A 36 10.77 -22.82 19.38
C ARG A 36 10.70 -23.66 20.65
N ALA A 37 10.14 -24.87 20.57
CA ALA A 37 10.15 -25.82 21.67
C ALA A 37 11.58 -26.26 21.96
N ILE A 38 12.32 -26.69 20.91
CA ILE A 38 13.74 -27.04 21.03
C ILE A 38 14.56 -25.87 21.61
N ALA A 39 14.31 -24.63 21.15
CA ALA A 39 14.96 -23.42 21.68
C ALA A 39 14.76 -23.23 23.19
N LYS A 40 13.55 -23.49 23.68
CA LYS A 40 13.22 -23.35 25.09
C LYS A 40 13.96 -24.37 25.95
N ASP A 41 14.09 -25.60 25.45
CA ASP A 41 14.63 -26.72 26.23
C ASP A 41 16.16 -26.77 26.17
N VAL A 42 16.74 -26.42 25.03
CA VAL A 42 18.20 -26.44 24.77
C VAL A 42 18.86 -25.11 25.19
N GLY A 43 18.09 -24.03 25.41
CA GLY A 43 18.61 -22.74 25.88
C GLY A 43 19.24 -21.86 24.79
N TRP A 44 19.00 -22.15 23.51
CA TRP A 44 19.50 -21.38 22.37
C TRP A 44 18.39 -20.61 21.66
N SER A 45 18.74 -19.52 20.96
CA SER A 45 17.75 -18.80 20.17
C SER A 45 17.20 -19.66 19.03
N HIS A 46 15.91 -19.54 18.74
CA HIS A 46 15.26 -20.19 17.60
C HIS A 46 16.00 -19.96 16.27
N ALA A 47 16.53 -18.76 16.05
CA ALA A 47 17.27 -18.42 14.83
C ALA A 47 18.63 -19.13 14.74
N THR A 48 19.29 -19.38 15.88
CA THR A 48 20.52 -20.16 15.96
C THR A 48 20.24 -21.62 15.64
N ILE A 49 19.17 -22.18 16.21
CA ILE A 49 18.77 -23.57 15.96
C ILE A 49 18.39 -23.74 14.49
N ALA A 50 17.58 -22.85 13.93
CA ALA A 50 17.24 -22.89 12.50
C ALA A 50 18.50 -22.92 11.62
N ARG A 51 19.51 -22.10 11.95
CA ARG A 51 20.81 -22.11 11.26
C ARG A 51 21.60 -23.40 11.45
N ALA A 52 21.46 -24.14 12.55
CA ALA A 52 22.09 -25.45 12.67
C ALA A 52 21.51 -26.47 11.65
N PHE A 53 20.21 -26.37 11.35
CA PHE A 53 19.54 -27.26 10.40
C PHE A 53 19.73 -26.88 8.93
N THR A 54 19.98 -25.61 8.61
CA THR A 54 19.97 -25.11 7.21
C THR A 54 21.15 -24.19 6.85
N GLY A 55 22.00 -23.87 7.82
CA GLY A 55 23.05 -22.88 7.66
C GLY A 55 24.17 -23.31 6.72
N ALA A 56 24.88 -22.32 6.18
CA ALA A 56 26.01 -22.52 5.28
C ALA A 56 27.30 -22.99 5.97
N ASN A 57 27.35 -22.91 7.31
CA ASN A 57 28.54 -23.19 8.12
C ASN A 57 28.24 -24.29 9.13
N ALA A 58 29.28 -25.05 9.50
CA ALA A 58 29.20 -25.97 10.62
C ALA A 58 28.84 -25.22 11.92
N PRO A 59 27.75 -25.60 12.61
CA PRO A 59 27.40 -25.04 13.92
C PRO A 59 28.46 -25.40 14.98
N LYS A 60 28.46 -24.68 16.11
CA LYS A 60 29.35 -25.00 17.24
C LYS A 60 28.99 -26.37 17.83
N TRP A 61 30.00 -27.12 18.29
CA TRP A 61 29.81 -28.44 18.88
C TRP A 61 28.79 -28.41 20.03
N ASP A 62 28.90 -27.47 20.98
CA ASP A 62 27.97 -27.35 22.12
C ASP A 62 26.49 -27.29 21.71
N LEU A 63 26.20 -26.66 20.57
CA LEU A 63 24.84 -26.60 20.03
C LEU A 63 24.43 -27.93 19.40
N VAL A 64 25.33 -28.57 18.66
CA VAL A 64 25.08 -29.86 18.00
C VAL A 64 24.87 -30.96 19.04
N GLU A 65 25.71 -31.00 20.06
CA GLU A 65 25.61 -31.94 21.18
C GLU A 65 24.30 -31.76 21.94
N ALA A 66 23.92 -30.52 22.25
CA ALA A 66 22.66 -30.24 22.93
C ALA A 66 21.43 -30.59 22.07
N LEU A 67 21.50 -30.40 20.75
CA LEU A 67 20.46 -30.84 19.81
C LEU A 67 20.39 -32.36 19.72
N ALA A 68 21.54 -33.05 19.64
CA ALA A 68 21.60 -34.50 19.61
C ALA A 68 21.01 -35.11 20.89
N ALA A 69 21.40 -34.60 22.06
CA ALA A 69 20.89 -35.05 23.35
C ALA A 69 19.37 -34.81 23.48
N HIS A 70 18.88 -33.66 23.03
CA HIS A 70 17.44 -33.34 23.08
C HIS A 70 16.60 -34.18 22.12
N LEU A 71 17.17 -34.58 20.97
CA LEU A 71 16.49 -35.37 19.94
C LEU A 71 16.78 -36.87 20.03
N ASP A 72 17.34 -37.33 21.15
CA ASP A 72 17.67 -38.74 21.42
C ASP A 72 18.62 -39.36 20.38
N GLY A 73 19.55 -38.56 19.86
CA GLY A 73 20.58 -38.96 18.90
C GLY A 73 21.84 -39.52 19.55
N ASN A 74 22.58 -40.35 18.81
CA ASN A 74 23.88 -40.85 19.25
C ASN A 74 24.95 -39.73 19.13
N PRO A 75 25.49 -39.22 20.25
CA PRO A 75 26.43 -38.09 20.24
C PRO A 75 27.75 -38.44 19.54
N ASP A 76 28.23 -39.69 19.61
CA ASP A 76 29.51 -40.09 19.00
C ASP A 76 29.43 -40.12 17.46
N HIS A 77 28.30 -40.61 16.93
CA HIS A 77 28.04 -40.60 15.50
C HIS A 77 27.98 -39.16 14.96
N ILE A 78 27.21 -38.31 15.64
CA ILE A 78 27.05 -36.90 15.28
C ILE A 78 28.37 -36.14 15.42
N ARG A 79 29.19 -36.47 16.42
CA ARG A 79 30.53 -35.89 16.59
C ARG A 79 31.43 -36.20 15.41
N THR A 80 31.35 -37.42 14.89
CA THR A 80 32.11 -37.82 13.70
C THR A 80 31.72 -36.99 12.48
N LEU A 81 30.41 -36.81 12.24
CA LEU A 81 29.91 -35.96 11.16
C LEU A 81 30.29 -34.49 11.35
N TRP A 82 30.23 -33.99 12.59
CA TRP A 82 30.62 -32.62 12.92
C TRP A 82 32.11 -32.38 12.65
N ILE A 83 32.99 -33.26 13.12
CA ILE A 83 34.44 -33.17 12.86
C ILE A 83 34.71 -33.21 11.35
N ALA A 84 34.06 -34.11 10.62
CA ALA A 84 34.22 -34.20 9.17
C ALA A 84 33.73 -32.95 8.43
N SER A 85 32.76 -32.21 9.00
CA SER A 85 32.26 -30.95 8.44
C SER A 85 33.15 -29.73 8.73
N MET A 86 34.12 -29.86 9.65
CA MET A 86 35.05 -28.77 9.99
C MET A 86 35.96 -28.48 8.79
N GLY A 87 35.86 -27.27 8.25
CA GLY A 87 36.56 -26.88 7.01
C GLY A 87 35.65 -26.73 5.80
N ALA A 88 34.34 -27.03 5.94
CA ALA A 88 33.36 -26.68 4.92
C ALA A 88 33.40 -25.16 4.69
N LYS A 89 33.71 -24.76 3.47
CA LYS A 89 33.63 -23.35 3.07
C LYS A 89 32.19 -22.90 3.27
N PRO A 90 31.94 -21.68 3.77
CA PRO A 90 30.60 -21.12 3.77
C PRO A 90 30.03 -21.30 2.37
N ARG A 91 29.03 -22.16 2.23
CA ARG A 91 28.21 -22.17 1.01
C ARG A 91 27.86 -20.70 0.80
N PRO A 92 28.09 -20.11 -0.39
CA PRO A 92 27.68 -18.75 -0.65
C PRO A 92 26.24 -18.66 -0.20
N GLU A 93 26.03 -18.04 0.95
CA GLU A 93 24.70 -17.84 1.49
C GLU A 93 24.02 -17.12 0.34
N PRO A 94 22.95 -17.69 -0.26
CA PRO A 94 22.27 -17.01 -1.35
C PRO A 94 21.99 -15.62 -0.80
N ALA A 95 22.72 -14.63 -1.35
CA ALA A 95 23.14 -13.42 -0.64
C ALA A 95 22.01 -13.00 0.26
N PRO A 96 22.23 -12.92 1.60
CA PRO A 96 21.19 -13.00 2.61
C PRO A 96 19.99 -12.39 1.98
N HIS A 97 18.98 -13.20 1.70
CA HIS A 97 17.68 -12.67 1.42
C HIS A 97 17.36 -11.93 2.70
N SER A 98 17.85 -10.68 2.80
CA SER A 98 17.04 -9.59 3.22
C SER A 98 15.72 -9.98 2.58
N SER A 99 14.80 -10.38 3.42
CA SER A 99 13.43 -9.97 3.24
C SER A 99 13.39 -8.43 3.21
N SER A 100 14.25 -7.77 2.41
CA SER A 100 13.82 -6.74 1.52
C SER A 100 12.72 -7.46 0.74
N PRO A 101 11.44 -7.22 1.12
CA PRO A 101 10.34 -7.90 0.49
C PRO A 101 10.60 -7.78 -0.99
N ALA A 102 10.74 -8.92 -1.67
CA ALA A 102 11.04 -8.97 -3.09
C ALA A 102 10.24 -7.85 -3.71
N ARG A 103 10.93 -6.80 -4.17
CA ARG A 103 10.28 -5.58 -4.66
C ARG A 103 9.44 -6.11 -5.80
N ALA A 104 8.15 -6.35 -5.53
CA ALA A 104 7.24 -6.83 -6.54
C ALA A 104 7.45 -5.84 -7.68
N PRO A 105 7.85 -6.30 -8.88
CA PRO A 105 8.16 -5.40 -9.96
C PRO A 105 6.97 -4.46 -10.05
N PHE A 106 7.25 -3.17 -9.82
CA PHE A 106 6.23 -2.14 -9.80
C PHE A 106 5.35 -2.39 -11.03
N PRO A 107 4.02 -2.25 -10.99
CA PRO A 107 3.17 -2.50 -12.15
C PRO A 107 3.36 -1.39 -13.20
N VAL A 108 4.57 -1.32 -13.76
CA VAL A 108 5.10 -0.31 -14.66
C VAL A 108 4.27 -0.27 -15.93
N ILE A 109 3.83 -1.42 -16.44
CA ILE A 109 3.03 -1.51 -17.67
C ILE A 109 1.66 -0.81 -17.49
N GLY A 110 1.02 -0.97 -16.33
CA GLY A 110 -0.26 -0.32 -16.05
C GLY A 110 -0.12 1.19 -15.86
N ALA A 111 0.95 1.62 -15.15
CA ALA A 111 1.26 3.03 -14.97
C ALA A 111 1.62 3.70 -16.31
N ILE A 112 2.43 3.06 -17.16
CA ILE A 112 2.80 3.57 -18.48
C ILE A 112 1.58 3.70 -19.38
N ALA A 113 0.71 2.68 -19.47
CA ALA A 113 -0.48 2.76 -20.32
C ALA A 113 -1.40 3.92 -19.91
N ALA A 114 -1.55 4.14 -18.60
CA ALA A 114 -2.36 5.22 -18.07
C ALA A 114 -1.70 6.60 -18.28
N ILE A 115 -0.37 6.70 -18.15
CA ILE A 115 0.41 7.91 -18.46
C ILE A 115 0.32 8.23 -19.95
N CYS A 116 0.40 7.22 -20.83
CA CYS A 116 0.22 7.38 -22.27
C CYS A 116 -1.19 7.86 -22.60
N ALA A 117 -2.22 7.29 -21.98
CA ALA A 117 -3.61 7.76 -22.15
C ALA A 117 -3.79 9.20 -21.67
N LEU A 118 -3.17 9.58 -20.54
CA LEU A 118 -3.15 10.95 -20.03
C LEU A 118 -2.47 11.92 -21.01
N LEU A 119 -1.30 11.54 -21.52
CA LEU A 119 -0.56 12.34 -22.51
C LEU A 119 -1.36 12.50 -23.80
N ILE A 120 -2.05 11.46 -24.27
CA ILE A 120 -2.93 11.55 -25.44
C ILE A 120 -4.06 12.56 -25.21
N VAL A 121 -4.69 12.55 -24.03
CA VAL A 121 -5.75 13.52 -23.70
C VAL A 121 -5.20 14.95 -23.67
N ILE A 122 -4.01 15.15 -23.10
CA ILE A 122 -3.35 16.47 -23.06
C ILE A 122 -3.02 16.94 -24.49
N VAL A 123 -2.41 16.08 -25.31
CA VAL A 123 -2.05 16.39 -26.70
C VAL A 123 -3.28 16.70 -27.54
N LEU A 124 -4.37 15.92 -27.41
CA LEU A 124 -5.61 16.16 -28.15
C LEU A 124 -6.29 17.49 -27.78
N ARG A 125 -6.10 17.97 -26.55
CA ARG A 125 -6.63 19.26 -26.09
C ARG A 125 -5.87 20.43 -26.70
N ASP A 126 -4.54 20.35 -26.74
CA ASP A 126 -3.69 21.43 -27.26
C ASP A 126 -3.76 21.58 -28.79
N LEU A 127 -4.16 20.52 -29.52
CA LEU A 127 -4.30 20.56 -30.98
C LEU A 127 -5.47 21.42 -31.48
N ALA A 128 -6.40 21.85 -30.61
CA ALA A 128 -7.52 22.71 -31.01
C ALA A 128 -8.03 23.56 -29.83
N PRO A 129 -7.30 24.64 -29.48
CA PRO A 129 -7.64 25.48 -28.34
C PRO A 129 -8.99 26.21 -28.50
N GLU A 130 -9.44 26.46 -29.74
CA GLU A 130 -10.69 27.17 -30.01
C GLU A 130 -11.95 26.32 -29.77
N ALA A 131 -11.82 24.99 -29.69
CA ALA A 131 -12.94 24.07 -29.49
C ALA A 131 -13.23 23.81 -28.00
N VAL A 132 -13.46 24.87 -27.22
CA VAL A 132 -13.62 24.81 -25.74
C VAL A 132 -14.61 23.73 -25.30
N LEU A 133 -15.82 23.71 -25.87
CA LEU A 133 -16.87 22.73 -25.51
C LEU A 133 -16.46 21.28 -25.82
N ARG A 134 -15.70 21.08 -26.90
CA ARG A 134 -15.18 19.76 -27.28
C ARG A 134 -14.13 19.30 -26.27
N ASN A 135 -13.23 20.19 -25.89
CA ASN A 135 -12.16 19.91 -24.94
C ASN A 135 -12.69 19.63 -23.53
N GLU A 136 -13.73 20.34 -23.10
CA GLU A 136 -14.44 20.06 -21.84
C GLU A 136 -15.08 18.68 -21.85
N ARG A 137 -15.76 18.30 -22.94
CA ARG A 137 -16.36 16.96 -23.08
C ARG A 137 -15.32 15.85 -23.06
N ILE A 138 -14.23 16.00 -23.82
CA ILE A 138 -13.14 15.01 -23.85
C ILE A 138 -12.56 14.84 -22.44
N THR A 139 -12.33 15.95 -21.74
CA THR A 139 -11.81 15.95 -20.37
C THR A 139 -12.77 15.27 -19.40
N GLY A 140 -14.06 15.62 -19.42
CA GLY A 140 -15.07 15.03 -18.55
C GLY A 140 -15.23 13.53 -18.79
N VAL A 141 -15.22 13.08 -20.05
CA VAL A 141 -15.26 11.65 -20.39
C VAL A 141 -14.00 10.94 -19.91
N ALA A 142 -12.82 11.53 -20.08
CA ALA A 142 -11.57 10.95 -19.60
C ALA A 142 -11.58 10.79 -18.07
N GLN A 143 -11.97 11.84 -17.34
CA GLN A 143 -12.12 11.79 -15.88
C GLN A 143 -13.08 10.69 -15.45
N LEU A 144 -14.25 10.61 -16.10
CA LEU A 144 -15.23 9.55 -15.84
C LEU A 144 -14.62 8.15 -15.97
N LEU A 145 -13.92 7.88 -17.08
CA LEU A 145 -13.31 6.58 -17.35
C LEU A 145 -12.21 6.22 -16.35
N PHE A 146 -11.33 7.18 -16.02
CA PHE A 146 -10.25 6.94 -15.08
C PHE A 146 -10.76 6.71 -13.65
N VAL A 147 -11.72 7.52 -13.20
CA VAL A 147 -12.35 7.36 -11.88
C VAL A 147 -13.13 6.06 -11.81
N ALA A 148 -13.87 5.68 -12.86
CA ALA A 148 -14.58 4.41 -12.93
C ALA A 148 -13.63 3.22 -12.79
N THR A 149 -12.51 3.27 -13.52
CA THR A 149 -11.48 2.23 -13.48
C THR A 149 -10.89 2.11 -12.08
N ALA A 150 -10.53 3.23 -11.46
CA ALA A 150 -10.01 3.25 -10.09
C ALA A 150 -11.03 2.69 -9.08
N ALA A 151 -12.29 3.12 -9.18
CA ALA A 151 -13.37 2.65 -8.30
C ALA A 151 -13.58 1.14 -8.41
N LEU A 152 -13.63 0.59 -9.63
CA LEU A 152 -13.79 -0.85 -9.87
C LEU A 152 -12.62 -1.67 -9.31
N LEU A 153 -11.38 -1.20 -9.52
CA LEU A 153 -10.20 -1.87 -8.97
C LEU A 153 -10.23 -1.88 -7.44
N TRP A 154 -10.59 -0.76 -6.81
CA TRP A 154 -10.71 -0.67 -5.36
C TRP A 154 -11.87 -1.50 -4.80
N TRP A 155 -13.00 -1.59 -5.50
CA TRP A 155 -14.08 -2.52 -5.15
C TRP A 155 -13.60 -3.97 -5.15
N ARG A 156 -12.85 -4.39 -6.17
CA ARG A 156 -12.26 -5.73 -6.23
C ARG A 156 -11.30 -5.98 -5.06
N VAL A 157 -10.46 -5.00 -4.72
CA VAL A 157 -9.56 -5.07 -3.56
C VAL A 157 -10.35 -5.15 -2.25
N ALA A 158 -11.39 -4.34 -2.09
CA ALA A 158 -12.24 -4.31 -0.90
C ALA A 158 -12.98 -5.64 -0.68
N LEU A 159 -13.58 -6.20 -1.74
CA LEU A 159 -14.30 -7.48 -1.69
C LEU A 159 -13.36 -8.65 -1.37
N ARG A 160 -12.14 -8.66 -1.92
CA ARG A 160 -11.16 -9.73 -1.68
C ARG A 160 -10.56 -9.67 -0.28
N GLN A 161 -10.06 -8.50 0.14
CA GLN A 161 -9.36 -8.38 1.41
C GLN A 161 -10.30 -8.21 2.62
N ARG A 162 -11.56 -7.81 2.39
CA ARG A 162 -12.56 -7.51 3.44
C ARG A 162 -12.08 -6.52 4.51
N ARG A 163 -11.08 -5.70 4.21
CA ARG A 163 -10.56 -4.64 5.09
C ARG A 163 -11.43 -3.38 4.93
N ARG A 164 -11.89 -2.81 6.05
CA ARG A 164 -12.77 -1.62 6.09
C ARG A 164 -12.18 -0.39 5.39
N GLU A 165 -10.86 -0.26 5.44
CA GLU A 165 -10.14 0.83 4.80
C GLU A 165 -10.26 0.80 3.28
N ASN A 166 -10.10 -0.37 2.68
CA ASN A 166 -10.22 -0.51 1.23
C ASN A 166 -11.65 -0.22 0.76
N LEU A 167 -12.64 -0.58 1.58
CA LEU A 167 -14.04 -0.22 1.34
C LEU A 167 -14.25 1.29 1.40
N ALA A 168 -13.59 1.99 2.33
CA ALA A 168 -13.63 3.45 2.42
C ALA A 168 -13.11 4.11 1.13
N VAL A 169 -11.99 3.62 0.60
CA VAL A 169 -11.41 4.11 -0.67
C VAL A 169 -12.34 3.82 -1.84
N ALA A 170 -12.88 2.60 -1.92
CA ALA A 170 -13.82 2.22 -2.98
C ALA A 170 -15.09 3.09 -2.99
N LEU A 171 -15.67 3.36 -1.82
CA LEU A 171 -16.84 4.22 -1.68
C LEU A 171 -16.54 5.68 -2.03
N CYS A 172 -15.37 6.18 -1.61
CA CYS A 172 -14.91 7.52 -1.97
C CYS A 172 -14.79 7.67 -3.50
N LEU A 173 -14.10 6.74 -4.17
CA LEU A 173 -13.95 6.76 -5.62
C LEU A 173 -15.30 6.57 -6.35
N SER A 174 -16.23 5.80 -5.77
CA SER A 174 -17.57 5.65 -6.33
C SER A 174 -18.38 6.95 -6.23
N GLY A 175 -18.25 7.69 -5.13
CA GLY A 175 -18.88 9.00 -5.01
C GLY A 175 -18.31 10.02 -6.00
N TRP A 176 -16.98 10.01 -6.20
CA TRP A 176 -16.33 10.78 -7.26
C TRP A 176 -16.77 10.37 -8.67
N LEU A 177 -17.01 9.09 -8.90
CA LEU A 177 -17.53 8.60 -10.17
C LEU A 177 -18.92 9.19 -10.47
N VAL A 178 -19.80 9.23 -9.47
CA VAL A 178 -21.12 9.85 -9.59
C VAL A 178 -20.98 11.35 -9.88
N ALA A 179 -20.02 12.03 -9.25
CA ALA A 179 -19.72 13.44 -9.53
C ALA A 179 -19.28 13.68 -10.98
N ALA A 180 -18.32 12.90 -11.46
CA ALA A 180 -17.86 12.99 -12.85
C ALA A 180 -18.99 12.67 -13.84
N ALA A 181 -19.81 11.66 -13.55
CA ALA A 181 -20.95 11.29 -14.39
C ALA A 181 -21.98 12.42 -14.45
N TRP A 182 -22.29 13.02 -13.31
CA TRP A 182 -23.19 14.16 -13.23
C TRP A 182 -22.70 15.35 -14.06
N GLN A 183 -21.41 15.69 -13.98
CA GLN A 183 -20.83 16.77 -14.78
C GLN A 183 -20.92 16.50 -16.29
N VAL A 184 -20.65 15.27 -16.73
CA VAL A 184 -20.77 14.88 -18.14
C VAL A 184 -22.22 14.96 -18.61
N ILE A 185 -23.17 14.51 -17.79
CA ILE A 185 -24.61 14.56 -18.10
C ILE A 185 -25.10 16.01 -18.14
N ALA A 186 -24.69 16.84 -17.18
CA ALA A 186 -25.06 18.26 -17.12
C ALA A 186 -24.50 19.07 -18.31
N ALA A 187 -23.35 18.68 -18.85
CA ALA A 187 -22.75 19.28 -20.04
C ALA A 187 -23.33 18.74 -21.38
N ALA A 188 -24.19 17.73 -21.32
CA ALA A 188 -24.88 17.23 -22.51
C ALA A 188 -25.87 18.28 -23.02
N PRO A 189 -26.08 18.41 -24.34
CA PRO A 189 -26.99 19.41 -24.93
C PRO A 189 -28.48 19.16 -24.62
N TRP A 190 -28.79 18.23 -23.73
CA TRP A 190 -30.15 17.89 -23.35
C TRP A 190 -30.66 18.98 -22.39
N LYS A 191 -31.84 19.53 -22.70
CA LYS A 191 -32.53 20.50 -21.84
C LYS A 191 -33.04 19.82 -20.57
N LEU A 192 -32.13 19.51 -19.63
CA LEU A 192 -32.52 19.16 -18.27
C LEU A 192 -33.18 20.39 -17.63
N PRO A 193 -34.27 20.22 -16.87
CA PRO A 193 -34.92 21.34 -16.20
C PRO A 193 -33.94 22.03 -15.23
N PRO A 194 -33.88 23.37 -15.20
CA PRO A 194 -32.86 24.16 -14.49
C PRO A 194 -32.96 24.11 -12.94
N THR A 195 -33.76 23.21 -12.38
CA THR A 195 -34.16 23.20 -10.97
C THR A 195 -33.63 22.02 -10.17
N LEU A 196 -32.81 21.14 -10.75
CA LEU A 196 -32.17 20.07 -9.98
C LEU A 196 -31.22 20.72 -8.94
N PRO A 197 -31.46 20.48 -7.64
CA PRO A 197 -31.09 21.42 -6.59
C PRO A 197 -29.61 21.38 -6.21
N PRO A 198 -29.10 22.44 -5.55
CA PRO A 198 -27.76 22.49 -4.94
C PRO A 198 -27.48 21.34 -3.97
N VAL A 199 -28.52 20.65 -3.49
CA VAL A 199 -28.39 19.48 -2.61
C VAL A 199 -27.70 18.31 -3.31
N ILE A 200 -27.97 18.06 -4.60
CA ILE A 200 -27.28 16.97 -5.33
C ILE A 200 -25.80 17.31 -5.42
N ASP A 201 -25.45 18.54 -5.78
CA ASP A 201 -24.04 18.96 -5.87
C ASP A 201 -23.35 18.86 -4.50
N ILE A 202 -24.03 19.23 -3.41
CA ILE A 202 -23.49 19.06 -2.05
C ILE A 202 -23.32 17.57 -1.72
N VAL A 203 -24.32 16.73 -1.95
CA VAL A 203 -24.22 15.30 -1.63
C VAL A 203 -23.10 14.66 -2.44
N VAL A 204 -23.07 14.91 -3.74
CA VAL A 204 -22.11 14.31 -4.67
C VAL A 204 -20.68 14.80 -4.40
N THR A 205 -20.51 16.05 -3.97
CA THR A 205 -19.19 16.63 -3.68
C THR A 205 -18.67 16.25 -2.30
N PHE A 206 -19.53 16.25 -1.27
CA PHE A 206 -19.09 16.10 0.13
C PHE A 206 -19.16 14.67 0.65
N LEU A 207 -20.16 13.89 0.22
CA LEU A 207 -20.34 12.51 0.68
C LEU A 207 -19.09 11.62 0.46
N PRO A 208 -18.39 11.67 -0.69
CA PRO A 208 -17.25 10.78 -0.93
C PRO A 208 -16.11 11.00 0.07
N SER A 209 -15.71 12.27 0.25
CA SER A 209 -14.66 12.66 1.20
C SER A 209 -15.08 12.42 2.65
N THR A 210 -16.34 12.66 2.98
CA THR A 210 -16.89 12.39 4.32
C THR A 210 -16.85 10.89 4.62
N CYS A 211 -17.31 10.04 3.69
CA CYS A 211 -17.23 8.59 3.83
C CYS A 211 -15.78 8.12 3.99
N PHE A 212 -14.85 8.68 3.21
CA PHE A 212 -13.42 8.37 3.34
C PHE A 212 -12.92 8.68 4.75
N VAL A 213 -13.11 9.90 5.25
CA VAL A 213 -12.65 10.31 6.59
C VAL A 213 -13.28 9.44 7.67
N VAL A 214 -14.59 9.23 7.63
CA VAL A 214 -15.34 8.49 8.67
C VAL A 214 -14.91 7.02 8.71
N LEU A 215 -14.94 6.32 7.57
CA LEU A 215 -14.65 4.88 7.52
C LEU A 215 -13.18 4.57 7.80
N THR A 216 -12.28 5.42 7.30
CA THR A 216 -10.84 5.29 7.54
C THR A 216 -10.47 5.62 8.99
N THR A 217 -11.17 6.58 9.62
CA THR A 217 -11.00 6.81 11.07
C THR A 217 -11.57 5.63 11.88
N ALA A 218 -12.70 5.08 11.45
CA ALA A 218 -13.35 3.94 12.11
C ALA A 218 -12.55 2.62 11.99
N SER A 219 -11.64 2.50 11.02
CA SER A 219 -10.76 1.34 10.90
C SER A 219 -9.55 1.38 11.84
N LEU A 220 -9.18 2.56 12.35
CA LEU A 220 -8.02 2.69 13.24
C LEU A 220 -8.25 2.02 14.61
N PRO A 221 -7.21 1.46 15.24
CA PRO A 221 -7.24 0.99 16.62
C PRO A 221 -7.75 2.06 17.59
N ARG A 222 -8.48 1.68 18.65
CA ARG A 222 -9.14 2.62 19.58
C ARG A 222 -8.23 3.75 20.09
N ARG A 223 -6.98 3.44 20.47
CA ARG A 223 -6.00 4.45 20.92
C ARG A 223 -5.65 5.45 19.82
N GLN A 224 -5.37 4.97 18.62
CA GLN A 224 -5.01 5.81 17.48
C GLN A 224 -6.21 6.61 16.95
N ARG A 225 -7.41 6.04 17.03
CA ARG A 225 -8.66 6.71 16.64
C ARG A 225 -8.92 7.96 17.47
N LYS A 226 -8.79 7.87 18.80
CA LYS A 226 -8.96 9.04 19.69
C LYS A 226 -7.96 10.16 19.35
N ALA A 227 -6.68 9.80 19.19
CA ALA A 227 -5.65 10.77 18.82
C ALA A 227 -5.90 11.37 17.43
N THR A 228 -6.45 10.61 16.49
CA THR A 228 -6.79 11.10 15.14
C THR A 228 -7.97 12.04 15.17
N LEU A 229 -9.03 11.68 15.89
CA LEU A 229 -10.20 12.55 16.09
C LEU A 229 -9.82 13.87 16.78
N LEU A 230 -8.91 13.84 17.76
CA LEU A 230 -8.42 15.05 18.41
C LEU A 230 -7.64 15.95 17.43
N VAL A 231 -6.73 15.38 16.63
CA VAL A 231 -6.01 16.13 15.59
C VAL A 231 -6.98 16.73 14.59
N LEU A 232 -7.96 15.96 14.10
CA LEU A 232 -8.97 16.45 13.15
C LEU A 232 -9.84 17.55 13.77
N ALA A 233 -10.27 17.41 15.03
CA ALA A 233 -11.08 18.40 15.72
C ALA A 233 -10.37 19.75 15.91
N VAL A 234 -9.04 19.76 16.02
CA VAL A 234 -8.23 20.98 16.13
C VAL A 234 -7.87 21.54 14.75
N THR A 235 -7.43 20.69 13.82
CA THR A 235 -6.92 21.14 12.51
C THR A 235 -8.02 21.56 11.55
N ALA A 236 -9.17 20.88 11.55
CA ALA A 236 -10.28 21.18 10.66
C ALA A 236 -10.78 22.65 10.78
N PRO A 237 -11.12 23.18 11.98
CA PRO A 237 -11.58 24.56 12.10
C PRO A 237 -10.50 25.58 11.72
N ILE A 238 -9.21 25.28 11.98
CA ILE A 238 -8.10 26.15 11.58
C ILE A 238 -8.00 26.22 10.05
N CYS A 239 -8.00 25.07 9.37
CA CYS A 239 -7.99 25.02 7.91
C CYS A 239 -9.21 25.73 7.31
N PHE A 240 -10.40 25.51 7.89
CA PHE A 240 -11.63 26.20 7.48
C PHE A 240 -11.50 27.73 7.58
N ALA A 241 -11.02 28.23 8.72
CA ALA A 241 -10.85 29.66 8.96
C ALA A 241 -9.78 30.29 8.03
N LEU A 242 -8.63 29.63 7.85
CA LEU A 242 -7.59 30.08 6.92
C LEU A 242 -8.11 30.15 5.48
N PHE A 243 -8.95 29.19 5.10
CA PHE A 243 -9.52 29.16 3.76
C PHE A 243 -10.56 30.27 3.56
N LEU A 244 -11.44 30.51 4.54
CA LEU A 244 -12.34 31.67 4.52
C LEU A 244 -11.57 33.00 4.41
N LEU A 245 -10.45 33.13 5.13
CA LEU A 245 -9.58 34.30 5.03
C LEU A 245 -8.99 34.45 3.62
N SER A 246 -8.55 33.35 3.00
CA SER A 246 -7.99 33.36 1.64
C SER A 246 -9.02 33.77 0.58
N LEU A 247 -10.29 33.44 0.78
CA LEU A 247 -11.39 33.79 -0.12
C LEU A 247 -12.00 35.16 0.16
N ARG A 248 -11.55 35.90 1.19
CA ARG A 248 -12.12 37.19 1.56
C ARG A 248 -12.07 38.23 0.43
N HIS A 249 -11.11 38.11 -0.47
CA HIS A 249 -10.94 39.00 -1.61
C HIS A 249 -11.66 38.52 -2.88
N ALA A 250 -12.22 37.32 -2.88
CA ALA A 250 -12.98 36.80 -4.00
C ALA A 250 -14.43 37.33 -3.93
N GLU A 251 -14.95 37.86 -5.04
CA GLU A 251 -16.34 38.31 -5.18
C GLU A 251 -17.31 37.12 -5.32
N LEU A 252 -17.19 36.13 -4.43
CA LEU A 252 -18.02 34.93 -4.41
C LEU A 252 -19.21 35.12 -3.47
N SER A 253 -20.34 34.50 -3.80
CA SER A 253 -21.48 34.47 -2.88
C SER A 253 -21.12 33.70 -1.61
N ALA A 254 -21.69 34.11 -0.46
CA ALA A 254 -21.37 33.53 0.84
C ALA A 254 -21.56 32.00 0.89
N GLY A 255 -22.57 31.47 0.19
CA GLY A 255 -22.81 30.03 0.11
C GLY A 255 -21.72 29.28 -0.65
N VAL A 256 -21.21 29.85 -1.75
CA VAL A 256 -20.11 29.26 -2.53
C VAL A 256 -18.82 29.29 -1.73
N THR A 257 -18.51 30.42 -1.08
CA THR A 257 -17.34 30.57 -0.20
C THR A 257 -17.35 29.55 0.94
N PHE A 258 -18.51 29.37 1.59
CA PHE A 258 -18.67 28.37 2.65
C PHE A 258 -18.49 26.93 2.11
N GLY A 259 -19.07 26.62 0.96
CA GLY A 259 -18.93 25.32 0.31
C GLY A 259 -17.47 24.95 0.04
N TYR A 260 -16.71 25.86 -0.58
CA TYR A 260 -15.29 25.62 -0.85
C TYR A 260 -14.46 25.48 0.44
N ALA A 261 -14.76 26.27 1.48
CA ALA A 261 -14.07 26.15 2.76
C ALA A 261 -14.33 24.80 3.42
N ALA A 262 -15.57 24.33 3.41
CA ALA A 262 -15.94 23.03 3.98
C ALA A 262 -15.30 21.88 3.20
N LEU A 263 -15.30 21.96 1.87
CA LEU A 263 -14.68 20.95 1.01
C LEU A 263 -13.16 20.88 1.22
N SER A 264 -12.49 22.04 1.26
CA SER A 264 -11.04 22.12 1.51
C SER A 264 -10.66 21.58 2.89
N THR A 265 -11.53 21.77 3.87
CA THR A 265 -11.36 21.20 5.22
C THR A 265 -11.44 19.67 5.20
N LEU A 266 -12.36 19.09 4.44
CA LEU A 266 -12.44 17.64 4.24
C LEU A 266 -11.21 17.09 3.52
N TYR A 267 -10.65 17.83 2.56
CA TYR A 267 -9.42 17.43 1.88
C TYR A 267 -8.20 17.49 2.81
N ALA A 268 -8.07 18.54 3.62
CA ALA A 268 -7.03 18.62 4.64
C ALA A 268 -7.13 17.46 5.65
N ALA A 269 -8.34 17.14 6.10
CA ALA A 269 -8.59 15.99 6.95
C ALA A 269 -8.19 14.66 6.28
N SER A 270 -8.58 14.47 5.02
CA SER A 270 -8.25 13.29 4.22
C SER A 270 -6.73 13.15 4.01
N PHE A 271 -6.03 14.26 3.77
CA PHE A 271 -4.57 14.31 3.66
C PHE A 271 -3.89 13.92 4.96
N LEU A 272 -4.22 14.55 6.08
CA LEU A 272 -3.63 14.25 7.39
C LEU A 272 -3.85 12.78 7.79
N LEU A 273 -5.04 12.25 7.52
CA LEU A 273 -5.38 10.86 7.78
C LEU A 273 -4.54 9.91 6.92
N SER A 274 -4.37 10.23 5.63
CA SER A 274 -3.57 9.45 4.69
C SER A 274 -2.08 9.47 5.07
N VAL A 275 -1.53 10.62 5.47
CA VAL A 275 -0.15 10.74 5.97
C VAL A 275 0.04 9.83 7.16
N ARG A 276 -0.87 9.93 8.14
CA ARG A 276 -0.78 9.13 9.36
C ARG A 276 -0.82 7.63 9.08
N ILE A 277 -1.71 7.18 8.19
CA ILE A 277 -1.83 5.76 7.84
C ILE A 277 -0.60 5.28 7.07
N ALA A 278 -0.10 6.06 6.11
CA ALA A 278 1.11 5.74 5.38
C ALA A 278 2.31 5.57 6.32
N LEU A 279 2.46 6.47 7.31
CA LEU A 279 3.51 6.39 8.33
C LEU A 279 3.37 5.17 9.25
N LEU A 280 2.13 4.78 9.60
CA LEU A 280 1.86 3.66 10.48
C LEU A 280 2.05 2.30 9.79
N LYS A 281 1.58 2.16 8.55
CA LYS A 281 1.57 0.87 7.84
C LYS A 281 2.83 0.59 7.04
N LYS A 282 3.57 1.64 6.63
CA LYS A 282 4.85 1.54 5.91
C LYS A 282 4.80 0.61 4.68
N ASN A 283 3.66 0.52 4.01
CA ASN A 283 3.49 -0.25 2.78
C ASN A 283 3.28 0.68 1.57
N TRP A 284 3.54 0.17 0.38
CA TRP A 284 3.46 0.96 -0.85
C TRP A 284 2.04 1.40 -1.18
N THR A 285 1.04 0.56 -0.87
CA THR A 285 -0.37 0.89 -1.09
C THR A 285 -0.75 2.23 -0.45
N TRP A 286 -0.41 2.44 0.83
CA TRP A 286 -0.78 3.66 1.55
C TRP A 286 0.09 4.85 1.17
N THR A 287 1.35 4.64 0.78
CA THR A 287 2.21 5.69 0.21
C THR A 287 1.66 6.20 -1.13
N LEU A 288 1.22 5.32 -2.01
CA LEU A 288 0.62 5.70 -3.29
C LEU A 288 -0.75 6.37 -3.10
N LEU A 289 -1.55 5.88 -2.16
CA LEU A 289 -2.81 6.53 -1.80
C LEU A 289 -2.56 7.96 -1.29
N LEU A 290 -1.58 8.13 -0.41
CA LEU A 290 -1.16 9.46 0.04
C LEU A 290 -0.72 10.35 -1.13
N ALA A 291 0.08 9.83 -2.06
CA ALA A 291 0.51 10.57 -3.24
C ALA A 291 -0.70 11.02 -4.09
N GLY A 292 -1.68 10.15 -4.32
CA GLY A 292 -2.89 10.55 -5.03
C GLY A 292 -3.71 11.60 -4.28
N VAL A 293 -3.85 11.49 -2.96
CA VAL A 293 -4.52 12.52 -2.14
C VAL A 293 -3.79 13.86 -2.21
N ILE A 294 -2.45 13.87 -2.18
CA ILE A 294 -1.64 15.09 -2.35
C ILE A 294 -1.95 15.75 -3.70
N VAL A 295 -1.99 14.97 -4.78
CA VAL A 295 -2.31 15.49 -6.12
C VAL A 295 -3.66 16.19 -6.11
N VAL A 296 -4.69 15.59 -5.49
CA VAL A 296 -6.03 16.20 -5.37
C VAL A 296 -5.97 17.51 -4.60
N VAL A 297 -5.36 17.50 -3.40
CA VAL A 297 -5.28 18.70 -2.56
C VAL A 297 -4.58 19.85 -3.28
N VAL A 298 -3.43 19.57 -3.92
CA VAL A 298 -2.69 20.57 -4.69
C VAL A 298 -3.54 21.12 -5.85
N THR A 299 -4.24 20.24 -6.54
CA THR A 299 -5.10 20.58 -7.68
C THR A 299 -6.25 21.48 -7.28
N ASP A 300 -6.94 21.15 -6.20
CA ASP A 300 -8.05 21.94 -5.69
C ASP A 300 -7.57 23.28 -5.14
N LEU A 301 -6.43 23.31 -4.42
CA LEU A 301 -5.83 24.56 -3.97
C LEU A 301 -5.43 25.47 -5.15
N MET A 302 -4.89 24.90 -6.24
CA MET A 302 -4.64 25.66 -7.45
C MET A 302 -5.94 26.17 -8.06
N MET A 303 -6.98 25.32 -8.17
CA MET A 303 -8.28 25.72 -8.71
C MET A 303 -8.88 26.90 -7.94
N VAL A 304 -8.86 26.83 -6.61
CA VAL A 304 -9.32 27.90 -5.71
C VAL A 304 -8.52 29.17 -5.93
N TYR A 305 -7.19 29.07 -5.97
CA TYR A 305 -6.32 30.22 -6.23
C TYR A 305 -6.65 30.90 -7.56
N PHE A 306 -6.88 30.13 -8.62
CA PHE A 306 -7.19 30.67 -9.94
C PHE A 306 -8.60 31.25 -10.02
N VAL A 307 -9.60 30.63 -9.41
CA VAL A 307 -10.95 31.20 -9.30
C VAL A 307 -10.91 32.54 -8.56
N ALA A 308 -10.13 32.63 -7.48
CA ALA A 308 -9.99 33.86 -6.70
C ALA A 308 -9.21 34.97 -7.44
N THR A 309 -8.16 34.62 -8.18
CA THR A 309 -7.26 35.62 -8.80
C THR A 309 -7.62 35.97 -10.24
N ARG A 310 -8.34 35.09 -10.95
CA ARG A 310 -8.63 35.21 -12.39
C ARG A 310 -10.04 34.70 -12.73
N PRO A 311 -11.12 35.34 -12.24
CA PRO A 311 -12.48 34.85 -12.38
C PRO A 311 -12.96 34.68 -13.84
N ASN A 312 -12.37 35.42 -14.79
CA ASN A 312 -12.76 35.41 -16.20
C ASN A 312 -11.87 34.54 -17.09
N GLN A 313 -10.87 33.83 -16.55
CA GLN A 313 -10.03 32.95 -17.35
C GLN A 313 -10.53 31.50 -17.29
N THR A 314 -10.35 30.78 -18.40
CA THR A 314 -10.65 29.35 -18.48
C THR A 314 -9.87 28.58 -17.42
N ILE A 315 -10.50 27.53 -16.87
CA ILE A 315 -9.90 26.70 -15.82
C ILE A 315 -8.52 26.23 -16.27
N PRO A 316 -7.45 26.56 -15.52
CA PRO A 316 -6.10 26.30 -15.95
C PRO A 316 -5.85 24.80 -16.10
N ILE A 317 -5.06 24.47 -17.12
CA ILE A 317 -4.71 23.11 -17.53
C ILE A 317 -4.25 22.26 -16.33
N GLY A 318 -3.56 22.87 -15.36
CA GLY A 318 -3.09 22.19 -14.13
C GLY A 318 -4.20 21.53 -13.31
N ALA A 319 -5.39 22.15 -13.20
CA ALA A 319 -6.49 21.57 -12.43
C ALA A 319 -7.07 20.32 -13.10
N VAL A 320 -7.10 20.31 -14.44
CA VAL A 320 -7.52 19.14 -15.21
C VAL A 320 -6.51 17.99 -15.09
N ILE A 321 -5.21 18.30 -15.13
CA ILE A 321 -4.14 17.30 -15.01
C ILE A 321 -4.27 16.55 -13.70
N GLY A 322 -4.43 17.25 -12.58
CA GLY A 322 -4.49 16.59 -11.28
C GLY A 322 -5.73 15.72 -11.05
N LEU A 323 -6.88 16.12 -11.60
CA LEU A 323 -8.09 15.29 -11.61
C LEU A 323 -7.95 14.00 -12.43
N LEU A 324 -7.02 13.96 -13.40
CA LEU A 324 -6.72 12.76 -14.18
C LEU A 324 -5.57 11.93 -13.54
N VAL A 325 -4.57 12.59 -12.97
CA VAL A 325 -3.41 11.94 -12.33
C VAL A 325 -3.83 11.22 -11.05
N CYS A 326 -4.73 11.78 -10.24
CA CYS A 326 -5.14 11.13 -9.00
C CYS A 326 -5.78 9.74 -9.23
N PRO A 327 -6.82 9.57 -10.06
CA PRO A 327 -7.42 8.25 -10.32
C PRO A 327 -6.44 7.24 -10.90
N LEU A 328 -5.47 7.70 -11.68
CA LEU A 328 -4.38 6.90 -12.21
C LEU A 328 -3.49 6.38 -11.08
N VAL A 329 -3.02 7.25 -10.18
CA VAL A 329 -2.26 6.86 -8.99
C VAL A 329 -3.07 5.91 -8.11
N MET A 330 -4.38 6.15 -7.96
CA MET A 330 -5.27 5.28 -7.19
C MET A 330 -5.43 3.88 -7.81
N SER A 331 -5.42 3.78 -9.13
CA SER A 331 -5.46 2.50 -9.86
C SER A 331 -4.17 1.71 -9.67
N VAL A 332 -3.01 2.38 -9.67
CA VAL A 332 -1.72 1.77 -9.34
C VAL A 332 -1.71 1.29 -7.88
N ALA A 333 -2.21 2.12 -6.95
CA ALA A 333 -2.33 1.75 -5.55
C ALA A 333 -3.22 0.50 -5.34
N ALA A 334 -4.35 0.41 -6.04
CA ALA A 334 -5.23 -0.76 -5.98
C ALA A 334 -4.52 -2.04 -6.46
N ARG A 335 -3.72 -1.95 -7.54
CA ARG A 335 -2.92 -3.07 -8.02
C ARG A 335 -1.87 -3.51 -7.00
N CYS A 336 -1.15 -2.57 -6.38
CA CYS A 336 -0.21 -2.87 -5.29
C CYS A 336 -0.92 -3.59 -4.14
N ALA A 337 -2.08 -3.11 -3.72
CA ALA A 337 -2.88 -3.77 -2.69
C ALA A 337 -3.25 -5.21 -3.08
N ALA A 338 -3.66 -5.44 -4.34
CA ALA A 338 -4.00 -6.77 -4.82
C ALA A 338 -2.81 -7.75 -4.77
N LEU A 339 -1.60 -7.29 -5.10
CA LEU A 339 -0.35 -8.07 -5.04
C LEU A 339 0.10 -8.35 -3.60
N GLU A 340 -0.09 -7.40 -2.69
CA GLU A 340 0.17 -7.60 -1.25
C GLU A 340 -0.70 -8.75 -0.70
N ALA A 341 -1.96 -8.85 -1.14
CA ALA A 341 -2.88 -9.90 -0.69
C ALA A 341 -2.51 -11.30 -1.18
N THR A 342 -1.97 -11.45 -2.40
CA THR A 342 -1.53 -12.77 -2.89
C THR A 342 -0.29 -13.24 -2.13
N THR A 343 0.62 -12.32 -1.82
CA THR A 343 1.83 -12.62 -1.05
C THR A 343 1.50 -13.08 0.38
N GLU A 344 0.47 -12.49 1.02
CA GLU A 344 -0.03 -12.94 2.32
C GLU A 344 -0.64 -14.35 2.24
N ALA A 345 -1.33 -14.71 1.14
CA ALA A 345 -1.97 -16.02 0.97
C ALA A 345 -0.97 -17.16 0.66
N ASP A 346 0.08 -16.86 -0.09
CA ASP A 346 1.11 -17.83 -0.47
C ASP A 346 2.11 -18.10 0.65
N THR A 347 2.09 -17.31 1.72
CA THR A 347 2.85 -17.61 2.93
C THR A 347 2.12 -18.76 3.64
N PRO A 348 2.59 -20.04 3.54
CA PRO A 348 1.89 -21.15 4.14
C PRO A 348 1.68 -20.87 5.63
N ALA A 349 0.53 -21.27 6.17
CA ALA A 349 0.13 -21.11 7.57
C ALA A 349 1.00 -21.91 8.57
N ALA A 350 2.31 -21.97 8.32
CA ALA A 350 3.33 -22.77 8.97
C ALA A 350 3.64 -22.36 10.42
N ALA A 351 2.77 -21.60 11.08
CA ALA A 351 2.95 -21.15 12.46
C ALA A 351 1.70 -21.21 13.34
N ALA A 352 0.55 -21.69 12.84
CA ALA A 352 -0.59 -22.00 13.71
C ALA A 352 -0.34 -23.35 14.40
N GLY A 353 0.54 -23.35 15.40
CA GLY A 353 0.81 -24.52 16.24
C GLY A 353 -0.49 -24.99 16.92
N PRO A 354 -0.79 -26.30 16.92
CA PRO A 354 -1.94 -26.87 17.63
C PRO A 354 -1.65 -26.80 19.14
N GLY A 355 -2.16 -25.80 19.85
CA GLY A 355 -1.97 -25.75 21.30
C GLY A 355 -2.12 -24.39 21.95
N GLN A 356 -3.31 -23.80 21.85
CA GLN A 356 -3.75 -22.80 22.83
C GLN A 356 -5.28 -22.83 22.97
N SER A 357 -5.81 -24.02 23.28
CA SER A 357 -7.11 -24.15 23.94
C SER A 357 -6.88 -24.05 25.44
N ARG A 358 -7.35 -22.97 26.06
CA ARG A 358 -7.62 -22.87 27.49
C ARG A 358 -9.11 -22.69 27.67
#